data_AF-A0A3C1H206-F1
#
_entry.id   AF-A0A3C1H206-F1
#
_cell.length_a   1.000
_cell.length_b   1.000
_cell.length_c   1.000
_cell.angle_alpha   90.00
_cell.angle_beta   90.00
_cell.angle_gamma   90.00
#
_symmetry.space_group_name_H-M   'P 1'
#
loop_
_entity.id
_entity.type
_entity.pdbx_description
1 polymer ?
#
loop_
_entity_poly.entity_id
_entity_poly.type
_entity_poly.pdbx_seq_one_letter_code
_entity_poly.pdbx_strand_id
1 'polypeptide(L)'
;MDKNYFAFKGSGKHETAVAVHVASALQEFCDQEPEFEQAIMQSGKTFADCLHSICKGIGQSISDLEIYTRAVKFYFPVAAVRFHMTIDLCGDNGAVDPQITQHKSEPMQLSLDSLLDF
;
A
#
# COMPACT_ATOMS: atom_id res chain seq x y z
N MET A 1 0.78 -15.96 -4.68
CA MET A 1 -0.36 -15.46 -5.47
C MET A 1 -0.11 -15.72 -6.96
N ASP A 2 -1.15 -15.93 -7.78
CA ASP A 2 -0.96 -16.04 -9.24
C ASP A 2 -0.44 -14.70 -9.80
N LYS A 3 0.62 -14.75 -10.62
CA LYS A 3 1.22 -13.58 -11.28
C LYS A 3 0.20 -12.78 -12.11
N ASN A 4 -0.89 -13.41 -12.53
CA ASN A 4 -1.96 -12.77 -13.29
C ASN A 4 -3.11 -12.23 -12.44
N TYR A 5 -3.06 -12.35 -11.10
CA TYR A 5 -4.16 -11.90 -10.24
C TYR A 5 -4.48 -10.40 -10.45
N PHE A 6 -3.43 -9.58 -10.61
CA PHE A 6 -3.57 -8.14 -10.88
C PHE A 6 -3.59 -7.79 -12.38
N ALA A 7 -3.89 -8.75 -13.27
CA ALA A 7 -4.08 -8.45 -14.68
C ALA A 7 -5.43 -7.75 -14.89
N PHE A 8 -5.43 -6.57 -15.52
CA PHE A 8 -6.64 -5.83 -15.84
C PHE A 8 -6.92 -5.82 -17.34
N LYS A 9 -8.16 -6.12 -17.71
CA LYS A 9 -8.67 -6.08 -19.10
C LYS A 9 -10.01 -5.34 -19.15
N GLY A 10 -10.02 -4.07 -18.72
CA GLY A 10 -11.19 -3.20 -18.78
C GLY A 10 -11.00 -2.00 -19.71
N SER A 11 -12.07 -1.20 -19.87
CA SER A 11 -12.12 -0.04 -20.77
C SER A 11 -12.34 1.30 -20.06
N GLY A 12 -12.44 1.31 -18.72
CA GLY A 12 -12.62 2.52 -17.93
C GLY A 12 -11.40 3.42 -17.98
N LYS A 13 -11.58 4.72 -18.27
CA LYS A 13 -10.46 5.66 -18.48
C LYS A 13 -9.55 5.75 -17.26
N HIS A 14 -10.13 5.92 -16.06
CA HIS A 14 -9.36 6.07 -14.83
C HIS A 14 -8.75 4.73 -14.39
N GLU A 15 -9.51 3.65 -14.48
CA GLU A 15 -9.05 2.31 -14.15
C GLU A 15 -7.86 1.90 -15.02
N THR A 16 -7.94 2.10 -16.33
CA THR A 16 -6.85 1.79 -17.26
C THR A 16 -5.62 2.65 -17.00
N ALA A 17 -5.81 3.93 -16.63
CA ALA A 17 -4.69 4.82 -16.33
C ALA A 17 -3.89 4.40 -15.10
N VAL A 18 -4.55 3.86 -14.06
CA VAL A 18 -3.89 3.51 -12.79
C VAL A 18 -3.54 2.02 -12.68
N ALA A 19 -4.16 1.14 -13.48
CA ALA A 19 -4.10 -0.32 -13.31
C ALA A 19 -2.68 -0.88 -13.19
N VAL A 20 -1.77 -0.50 -14.09
CA VAL A 20 -0.40 -1.04 -14.10
C VAL A 20 0.37 -0.63 -12.85
N HIS A 21 0.25 0.62 -12.42
CA HIS A 21 0.95 1.14 -11.25
C HIS A 21 0.36 0.60 -9.94
N VAL A 22 -0.96 0.46 -9.86
CA VAL A 22 -1.62 -0.16 -8.68
C VAL A 22 -1.28 -1.65 -8.58
N ALA A 23 -1.23 -2.37 -9.70
CA ALA A 23 -0.81 -3.76 -9.72
C ALA A 23 0.62 -3.94 -9.19
N SER A 24 1.57 -3.11 -9.66
CA SER A 24 2.96 -3.12 -9.18
C SER A 24 3.04 -2.86 -7.67
N ALA A 25 2.38 -1.79 -7.20
CA ALA A 25 2.41 -1.42 -5.79
C ALA A 25 1.79 -2.50 -4.89
N LEU A 26 0.65 -3.08 -5.29
CA LEU A 26 0.02 -4.17 -4.52
C LEU A 26 0.90 -5.42 -4.47
N GLN A 27 1.60 -5.74 -5.57
CA GLN A 27 2.54 -6.86 -5.59
C GLN A 27 3.73 -6.61 -4.65
N GLU A 28 4.31 -5.40 -4.67
CA GLU A 28 5.37 -5.01 -3.73
C GLU A 28 4.90 -5.06 -2.27
N PHE A 29 3.65 -4.66 -1.97
CA PHE A 29 3.11 -4.78 -0.63
C PHE A 29 2.89 -6.23 -0.18
N CYS A 30 2.49 -7.12 -1.10
CA CYS A 30 2.43 -8.55 -0.82
C CYS A 30 3.82 -9.11 -0.48
N ASP A 31 4.87 -8.66 -1.18
CA ASP A 31 6.25 -9.07 -0.91
C ASP A 31 6.78 -8.50 0.43
N GLN A 32 6.30 -7.32 0.84
CA GLN A 32 6.67 -6.68 2.11
C GLN A 32 5.96 -7.27 3.33
N GLU A 33 4.68 -7.64 3.21
CA GLU A 33 3.87 -8.17 4.31
C GLU A 33 3.03 -9.38 3.85
N PRO A 34 3.45 -10.62 4.14
CA PRO A 34 2.76 -11.84 3.72
C PRO A 34 1.30 -11.95 4.19
N GLU A 35 0.96 -11.38 5.35
CA GLU A 35 -0.40 -11.30 5.89
C GLU A 35 -1.33 -10.51 4.96
N PHE A 36 -0.80 -9.49 4.27
CA PHE A 36 -1.57 -8.75 3.28
C PHE A 36 -1.88 -9.61 2.05
N GLU A 37 -0.91 -10.37 1.53
CA GLU A 37 -1.13 -11.31 0.43
C GLU A 37 -2.25 -12.32 0.78
N GLN A 38 -2.19 -12.89 1.98
CA GLN A 38 -3.21 -13.82 2.47
C GLN A 38 -4.58 -13.15 2.56
N ALA A 39 -4.66 -11.93 3.09
CA ALA A 39 -5.92 -11.18 3.17
C ALA A 39 -6.54 -10.97 1.78
N ILE A 40 -5.72 -10.69 0.75
CA ILE A 40 -6.21 -10.58 -0.63
C ILE A 40 -6.77 -11.92 -1.12
N MET A 41 -6.00 -13.01 -0.98
CA MET A 41 -6.41 -14.35 -1.43
C MET A 41 -7.69 -14.85 -0.75
N GLN A 42 -7.88 -14.51 0.53
CA GLN A 42 -9.06 -14.89 1.31
C GLN A 42 -10.26 -13.96 1.11
N SER A 43 -10.04 -12.75 0.59
CA SER A 43 -11.11 -11.74 0.47
C SER A 43 -12.21 -12.12 -0.52
N GLY A 44 -11.92 -12.98 -1.49
CA GLY A 44 -12.82 -13.31 -2.61
C GLY A 44 -13.10 -12.14 -3.57
N LYS A 45 -12.40 -11.01 -3.41
CA LYS A 45 -12.55 -9.81 -4.25
C LYS A 45 -11.65 -9.92 -5.47
N THR A 46 -11.95 -9.19 -6.55
CA THR A 46 -11.10 -9.17 -7.75
C THR A 46 -10.32 -7.85 -7.89
N PHE A 47 -9.26 -7.87 -8.69
CA PHE A 47 -8.52 -6.66 -9.01
C PHE A 47 -9.37 -5.63 -9.79
N ALA A 48 -10.29 -6.10 -10.65
CA ALA A 48 -11.20 -5.20 -11.35
C ALA A 48 -12.16 -4.48 -10.38
N ASP A 49 -12.68 -5.18 -9.37
CA ASP A 49 -13.52 -4.56 -8.33
C ASP A 49 -12.74 -3.54 -7.50
N CYS A 50 -11.47 -3.84 -7.20
CA CYS A 50 -10.57 -2.90 -6.54
C CYS A 50 -10.42 -1.63 -7.37
N LEU A 51 -10.06 -1.74 -8.65
CA LEU A 51 -9.88 -0.59 -9.54
C LEU A 51 -11.16 0.24 -9.68
N HIS A 52 -12.30 -0.41 -9.83
CA HIS A 52 -13.59 0.27 -9.85
C HIS A 52 -13.87 1.03 -8.54
N SER A 53 -13.62 0.38 -7.40
CA SER A 53 -13.85 0.98 -6.08
C SER A 53 -12.94 2.18 -5.83
N ILE A 54 -11.65 2.10 -6.16
CA ILE A 54 -10.72 3.21 -5.93
C ILE A 54 -10.99 4.38 -6.89
N CYS A 55 -11.44 4.08 -8.12
CA CYS A 55 -11.75 5.08 -9.15
C CYS A 55 -13.14 5.74 -9.00
N LYS A 56 -14.01 5.17 -8.17
CA LYS A 56 -15.36 5.69 -7.95
C LYS A 56 -15.33 7.09 -7.35
N GLY A 57 -16.10 7.99 -7.97
CA GLY A 57 -16.25 9.37 -7.51
C GLY A 57 -15.03 10.27 -7.74
N ILE A 58 -14.04 9.82 -8.50
CA ILE A 58 -12.94 10.68 -8.94
C ILE A 58 -13.47 11.70 -9.96
N GLY A 59 -13.06 12.96 -9.80
CA GLY A 59 -13.29 14.03 -10.77
C GLY A 59 -12.36 13.89 -11.98
N GLN A 60 -11.58 14.92 -12.27
CA GLN A 60 -10.62 14.90 -13.39
C GLN A 60 -9.29 14.22 -13.04
N SER A 61 -8.92 14.17 -11.76
CA SER A 61 -7.65 13.64 -11.30
C SER A 61 -7.72 13.16 -9.85
N ILE A 62 -6.73 12.35 -9.47
CA ILE A 62 -6.49 11.86 -8.11
C ILE A 62 -4.98 11.75 -7.88
N SER A 63 -4.54 11.86 -6.64
CA SER A 63 -3.15 11.60 -6.26
C SER A 63 -2.87 10.10 -6.15
N ASP A 64 -1.68 9.67 -6.57
CA ASP A 64 -1.22 8.29 -6.41
C ASP A 64 -1.26 7.83 -4.94
N LEU A 65 -0.95 8.72 -3.99
CA LEU A 65 -0.97 8.42 -2.54
C LEU A 65 -2.35 7.94 -2.08
N GLU A 66 -3.40 8.61 -2.57
CA GLU A 66 -4.79 8.28 -2.27
C GLU A 66 -5.18 6.97 -2.97
N ILE A 67 -4.78 6.79 -4.23
CA ILE A 67 -5.04 5.56 -4.99
C ILE A 67 -4.45 4.33 -4.29
N TYR A 68 -3.18 4.38 -3.88
CA TYR A 68 -2.55 3.26 -3.17
C TYR A 68 -3.18 3.01 -1.80
N THR A 69 -3.52 4.09 -1.07
CA THR A 69 -4.20 3.98 0.22
C THR A 69 -5.57 3.31 0.08
N ARG A 70 -6.36 3.70 -0.93
CA ARG A 70 -7.66 3.07 -1.22
C ARG A 70 -7.51 1.61 -1.64
N ALA A 71 -6.50 1.29 -2.45
CA ALA A 71 -6.27 -0.05 -2.95
C ALA A 71 -5.94 -1.03 -1.81
N VAL A 72 -5.05 -0.63 -0.90
CA VAL A 72 -4.72 -1.45 0.28
C VAL A 72 -5.94 -1.61 1.21
N LYS A 73 -6.68 -0.53 1.46
CA LYS A 73 -7.90 -0.57 2.30
C LYS A 73 -9.04 -1.38 1.69
N PHE A 74 -9.10 -1.49 0.36
CA PHE A 74 -10.09 -2.31 -0.31
C PHE A 74 -9.98 -3.79 0.09
N TYR A 75 -8.76 -4.29 0.28
CA TYR A 75 -8.52 -5.66 0.74
C TYR A 75 -8.43 -5.76 2.26
N PHE A 76 -7.80 -4.79 2.92
CA PHE A 76 -7.56 -4.79 4.37
C PHE A 76 -7.97 -3.44 4.98
N PRO A 77 -9.21 -3.28 5.49
CA PRO A 77 -9.78 -1.97 5.85
C PRO A 77 -8.98 -1.14 6.84
N VAL A 78 -8.26 -1.78 7.76
CA VAL A 78 -7.44 -1.11 8.79
C VAL A 78 -5.98 -0.87 8.38
N ALA A 79 -5.58 -1.29 7.17
CA ALA A 79 -4.22 -1.10 6.70
C ALA A 79 -3.96 0.35 6.27
N ALA A 80 -2.68 0.73 6.32
CA ALA A 80 -2.21 2.07 5.98
C ALA A 80 -0.94 1.97 5.12
N VAL A 81 -0.86 2.83 4.11
CA VAL A 81 0.36 3.03 3.33
C VAL A 81 1.10 4.23 3.90
N ARG A 82 2.40 4.07 4.18
CA ARG A 82 3.25 5.17 4.67
C ARG A 82 4.12 5.67 3.52
N PHE A 83 4.03 6.98 3.26
CA PHE A 83 4.82 7.64 2.24
C PHE A 83 5.93 8.46 2.89
N HIS A 84 7.14 8.34 2.39
CA HIS A 84 8.26 9.17 2.77
C HIS A 84 8.63 10.04 1.56
N MET A 85 8.57 11.36 1.72
CA MET A 85 8.92 12.33 0.68
C MET A 85 9.92 13.31 1.26
N THR A 86 11.03 13.50 0.57
CA THR A 86 12.07 14.47 0.90
C THR A 86 12.38 15.29 -0.35
N ILE A 87 12.83 16.51 -0.15
CA ILE A 87 13.27 17.40 -1.22
C ILE A 87 14.76 17.71 -0.99
N ASP A 88 15.58 17.48 -1.99
CA ASP A 88 16.98 17.92 -2.01
C ASP A 88 17.11 19.12 -2.95
N LEU A 89 17.45 20.28 -2.38
CA LEU A 89 17.68 21.52 -3.13
C LEU A 89 19.16 21.76 -3.41
N CYS A 90 20.04 20.98 -2.80
CA CYS A 90 21.48 21.16 -2.87
C CYS A 90 22.13 20.36 -3.99
N GLY A 91 21.40 19.45 -4.64
CA GLY A 91 21.88 18.70 -5.80
C GLY A 91 23.12 17.88 -5.45
N ASP A 92 22.92 16.80 -4.69
CA ASP A 92 23.93 15.78 -4.36
C ASP A 92 25.33 16.34 -4.04
N ASN A 93 25.49 16.90 -2.84
CA ASN A 93 26.81 17.18 -2.24
C ASN A 93 27.35 15.98 -1.44
N GLY A 94 26.97 14.75 -1.77
CA GLY A 94 27.34 13.56 -0.99
C GLY A 94 26.49 13.37 0.27
N ALA A 95 25.24 13.84 0.24
CA ALA A 95 24.28 13.50 1.29
C ALA A 95 23.94 12.02 1.16
N VAL A 96 24.35 11.23 2.16
CA VAL A 96 23.95 9.83 2.28
C VAL A 96 22.42 9.76 2.37
N ASP A 97 21.80 8.92 1.54
CA ASP A 97 20.37 8.62 1.67
C ASP A 97 20.10 8.23 3.14
N PRO A 98 19.15 8.89 3.82
CA PRO A 98 18.77 8.46 5.15
C PRO A 98 18.29 7.01 5.04
N GLN A 99 18.98 6.08 5.73
CA GLN A 99 18.51 4.71 5.81
C GLN A 99 17.12 4.73 6.45
N ILE A 100 16.09 4.51 5.63
CA ILE A 100 14.72 4.33 6.11
C ILE A 100 14.72 3.01 6.89
N THR A 101 14.96 3.09 8.19
CA THR A 101 14.90 1.93 9.07
C THR A 101 13.41 1.56 9.18
N GLN A 102 13.02 0.45 8.53
CA GLN A 102 11.70 -0.13 8.71
C GLN A 102 11.58 -0.62 10.14
N HIS A 103 11.04 0.21 11.02
CA HIS A 103 10.60 -0.24 12.33
C HIS A 103 9.26 -0.96 12.16
N LYS A 104 9.28 -2.29 11.98
CA LYS A 104 8.11 -3.11 12.29
C LYS A 104 7.79 -2.82 13.75
N SER A 105 6.75 -2.03 14.00
CA SER A 105 6.32 -1.72 15.35
C SER A 105 5.72 -3.02 15.89
N GLU A 106 6.53 -3.80 16.59
CA GLU A 106 5.99 -4.90 17.38
C GLU A 106 4.96 -4.30 18.34
N PRO A 107 3.77 -4.90 18.46
CA PRO A 107 2.80 -4.44 19.44
C PRO A 107 3.51 -4.49 20.80
N MET A 108 3.59 -3.33 21.48
CA MET A 108 4.12 -3.24 22.84
C MET A 108 3.32 -4.22 23.71
N GLN A 109 3.86 -5.41 23.93
CA GLN A 109 3.37 -6.33 24.94
C GLN A 109 3.83 -5.75 26.27
N LEU A 110 3.03 -4.85 26.83
CA LEU A 110 3.18 -4.42 28.22
C LEU A 110 2.83 -5.63 29.08
N SER A 111 3.85 -6.36 29.54
CA SER A 111 3.66 -7.34 30.61
C SER A 111 3.34 -6.59 31.90
N LEU A 112 2.30 -7.03 32.60
CA LEU A 112 1.90 -6.47 33.90
C LEU A 112 3.01 -6.60 34.95
N ASP A 113 3.95 -7.52 34.77
CA ASP A 113 5.12 -7.68 35.63
C ASP A 113 6.06 -6.47 35.59
N SER A 114 6.16 -5.76 34.46
CA SER A 114 7.02 -4.56 34.35
C SER A 114 6.42 -3.29 34.99
N LEU A 115 5.17 -3.34 35.47
CA LEU A 115 4.48 -2.23 36.14
C LEU A 115 4.54 -2.33 37.67
N LEU A 116 5.10 -3.41 38.22
CA LEU A 116 5.14 -3.68 39.67
C LEU A 116 6.52 -3.46 40.31
N ASP A 117 7.52 -2.98 39.56
CA ASP A 117 8.85 -2.63 40.07
C ASP A 117 8.89 -1.22 40.68
N PHE A 118 8.04 -0.97 41.70
CA PHE A 118 8.06 0.24 42.54
C PHE A 118 8.70 -0.01 43.91
#